data_AF-A0A6G0IT98-F1
#
_entry.id   AF-A0A6G0IT98-F1
#
_cell.length_a   1.000
_cell.length_b   1.000
_cell.length_c   1.000
_cell.angle_alpha   90.00
_cell.angle_beta   90.00
_cell.angle_gamma   90.00
#
_symmetry.space_group_name_H-M   'P 1'
#
loop_
_entity.id
_entity.type
_entity.pdbx_description
1 polymer ?
#
loop_
_entity_poly.entity_id
_entity_poly.type
_entity_poly.pdbx_seq_one_letter_code
_entity_poly.pdbx_strand_id
1 'polypeptide(L)'
;MNEPVVQDVVQDVVQGAVQGAVQEVAQEDLLQAELAKLQQVDLWRVQWGLSQNLLPDFPPVPPHWLRSADATSTAKTMLKCYHEQGALAMLNAVLTMIGLGHRVNYTAELPRPRLILAPKPDPDFVQTWRRKLISRMQQPDIVLDCLQDSGILKTANREAINIFAAHKEKNRALVDLVLRKGDEAQQVFYKALSQSEPFLLQELEGSPIRIKNPSEMSVLAEMLEFLVSEELRCFQWCLSARKAVTSQSSSNIRSDMSMDTSVVEITPEVFKDGNMFRLRCFQPGIFHCRETGLLFAGVGDVVYQVIPWDVDFLSSKGLRPAGPLFRFTVITGSFHQLYLPHCQLTSDDALKLSVAHVTGDSVDFITPGQVTEHHVIIDVSGFSCFGLVMPVASNSPISGLVLIFSQLSTRSLFILLLQRNVNLPKVIKDWKRRSGAEYVETIPDCELIPNQMYKLSAEPITFIQPESSKFVNFSDYNNFLASFQVQLAADVRRVELQLMRSVTPLPLIGWLFGSIESVVWRQVVQMEGQ
;
A
#
# COMPACT_ATOMS: atom_id res chain seq x y z
N MET A 1 90.98 -24.36 -47.35
CA MET A 1 90.57 -24.90 -46.04
C MET A 1 91.45 -24.23 -45.01
N ASN A 2 91.02 -23.06 -44.52
CA ASN A 2 91.62 -22.37 -43.39
C ASN A 2 90.44 -22.01 -42.49
N GLU A 3 90.33 -22.67 -41.34
CA GLU A 3 89.64 -22.10 -40.19
C GLU A 3 90.40 -20.86 -39.74
N PRO A 4 89.67 -19.89 -39.17
CA PRO A 4 90.17 -19.41 -37.89
C PRO A 4 89.07 -18.97 -36.89
N VAL A 5 89.53 -18.91 -35.64
CA VAL A 5 89.21 -17.98 -34.55
C VAL A 5 88.21 -18.43 -33.46
N VAL A 6 88.82 -18.38 -32.27
CA VAL A 6 88.44 -18.67 -30.89
C VAL A 6 87.75 -17.44 -30.23
N GLN A 7 87.07 -17.69 -29.10
CA GLN A 7 86.60 -16.74 -28.05
C GLN A 7 85.28 -16.01 -28.30
N ASP A 8 84.17 -16.49 -27.71
CA ASP A 8 83.72 -16.08 -26.37
C ASP A 8 82.50 -16.92 -25.94
N VAL A 9 82.61 -17.73 -24.88
CA VAL A 9 81.49 -18.52 -24.30
C VAL A 9 81.25 -18.11 -22.83
N VAL A 10 81.80 -16.98 -22.38
CA VAL A 10 81.57 -16.49 -21.02
C VAL A 10 81.30 -14.98 -21.01
N GLN A 11 80.29 -14.55 -21.77
CA GLN A 11 79.67 -13.23 -21.57
C GLN A 11 78.15 -13.19 -21.85
N ASP A 12 77.57 -14.19 -22.50
CA ASP A 12 76.12 -14.20 -22.83
C ASP A 12 75.19 -14.78 -21.75
N VAL A 13 75.71 -15.27 -20.62
CA VAL A 13 74.86 -15.69 -19.47
C VAL A 13 74.75 -14.61 -18.39
N VAL A 14 75.54 -13.52 -18.48
CA VAL A 14 75.51 -12.43 -17.48
C VAL A 14 74.92 -11.13 -18.04
N GLN A 15 74.75 -10.98 -19.36
CA GLN A 15 74.00 -9.85 -19.95
C GLN A 15 72.50 -10.12 -20.19
N GLY A 16 72.04 -11.38 -20.08
CA GLY A 16 70.61 -11.70 -19.98
C GLY A 16 69.99 -11.43 -18.60
N ALA A 17 70.82 -11.07 -17.61
CA ALA A 17 70.41 -10.93 -16.20
C ALA A 17 70.38 -9.48 -15.68
N VAL A 18 70.59 -8.47 -16.55
CA VAL A 18 70.57 -7.04 -16.14
C VAL A 18 69.62 -6.18 -17.00
N GLN A 19 68.70 -6.80 -17.75
CA GLN A 19 67.54 -6.12 -18.36
C GLN A 19 66.19 -6.70 -17.92
N GLY A 20 66.16 -7.48 -16.84
CA GLY A 20 64.94 -8.08 -16.26
C GLY A 20 64.69 -7.68 -14.81
N ALA A 21 65.05 -6.45 -14.43
CA ALA A 21 64.81 -5.92 -13.10
C ALA A 21 64.34 -4.45 -13.15
N VAL A 22 63.34 -4.18 -13.98
CA VAL A 22 62.32 -3.20 -13.58
C VAL A 22 61.21 -4.04 -12.98
N GLN A 23 61.18 -4.02 -11.65
CA GLN A 23 60.19 -4.65 -10.79
C GLN A 23 58.78 -4.35 -11.36
N GLU A 24 58.12 -5.35 -11.96
CA GLU A 24 56.66 -5.37 -12.05
C GLU A 24 56.16 -5.38 -10.61
N VAL A 25 55.96 -4.19 -10.04
CA VAL A 25 55.16 -4.04 -8.83
C VAL A 25 53.80 -4.60 -9.21
N ALA A 26 53.39 -5.71 -8.60
CA ALA A 26 52.09 -6.30 -8.87
C ALA A 26 51.03 -5.20 -8.72
N GLN A 27 50.14 -5.05 -9.69
CA GLN A 27 49.14 -3.97 -9.66
C GLN A 27 48.25 -4.04 -8.40
N GLU A 28 48.15 -5.22 -7.77
CA GLU A 28 47.60 -5.45 -6.43
C GLU A 28 48.39 -4.69 -5.32
N ASP A 29 49.72 -4.79 -5.31
CA ASP A 29 50.58 -4.08 -4.36
C ASP A 29 50.49 -2.55 -4.56
N LEU A 30 50.35 -2.10 -5.80
CA LEU A 30 50.15 -0.68 -6.12
C LEU A 30 48.79 -0.17 -5.64
N LEU A 31 47.70 -0.90 -5.92
CA LEU A 31 46.35 -0.56 -5.48
C LEU A 31 46.25 -0.50 -3.95
N GLN A 32 46.82 -1.49 -3.27
CA GLN A 32 46.86 -1.55 -1.81
C GLN A 32 47.73 -0.43 -1.23
N ALA A 33 48.89 -0.13 -1.83
CA ALA A 33 49.75 0.96 -1.41
C ALA A 33 49.09 2.34 -1.56
N GLU A 34 48.34 2.57 -2.64
CA GLU A 34 47.62 3.83 -2.84
C GLU A 34 46.47 4.02 -1.84
N LEU A 35 45.67 2.96 -1.61
CA LEU A 35 44.61 3.00 -0.61
C LEU A 35 45.14 3.15 0.83
N ALA A 36 46.31 2.57 1.14
CA ALA A 36 46.94 2.69 2.46
C ALA A 36 47.51 4.09 2.75
N LYS A 37 47.78 4.91 1.72
CA LYS A 37 48.23 6.31 1.86
C LYS A 37 47.09 7.29 2.17
N LEU A 38 45.84 6.84 2.11
CA LEU A 38 44.67 7.69 2.37
C LEU A 38 44.40 7.81 3.87
N GLN A 39 43.92 8.98 4.29
CA GLN A 39 43.36 9.14 5.62
C GLN A 39 42.05 8.34 5.71
N GLN A 40 41.64 7.91 6.91
CA GLN A 40 40.43 7.12 7.12
C GLN A 40 39.17 7.77 6.51
N VAL A 41 39.07 9.09 6.60
CA VAL A 41 37.97 9.87 6.01
C VAL A 41 37.99 9.80 4.48
N ASP A 42 39.17 9.88 3.86
CA ASP A 42 39.30 9.78 2.40
C ASP A 42 39.05 8.34 1.92
N LEU A 43 39.44 7.33 2.69
CA LEU A 43 39.10 5.94 2.40
C LEU A 43 37.58 5.70 2.43
N TRP A 44 36.85 6.28 3.39
CA TRP A 44 35.39 6.23 3.41
C TRP A 44 34.77 6.96 2.22
N ARG A 45 35.34 8.10 1.79
CA ARG A 45 34.90 8.80 0.57
C ARG A 45 35.16 7.98 -0.68
N VAL A 46 36.28 7.24 -0.72
CA VAL A 46 36.56 6.28 -1.81
C VAL A 46 35.54 5.14 -1.81
N GLN A 47 35.28 4.53 -0.65
CA GLN A 47 34.26 3.46 -0.51
C GLN A 47 32.86 3.93 -0.91
N TRP A 48 32.48 5.14 -0.54
CA TRP A 48 31.23 5.75 -1.00
C TRP A 48 31.23 5.97 -2.52
N GLY A 49 32.34 6.44 -3.09
CA GLY A 49 32.50 6.60 -4.53
C GLY A 49 32.39 5.27 -5.30
N LEU A 50 32.94 4.18 -4.77
CA LEU A 50 32.82 2.84 -5.35
C LEU A 50 31.38 2.32 -5.38
N SER A 51 30.49 2.83 -4.54
CA SER A 51 29.06 2.51 -4.59
C SER A 51 28.26 3.41 -5.53
N GLN A 52 28.90 4.35 -6.23
CA GLN A 52 28.26 5.23 -7.21
C GLN A 52 28.47 4.75 -8.64
N ASN A 53 27.58 5.15 -9.54
CA ASN A 53 27.69 4.85 -10.97
C ASN A 53 28.59 5.89 -11.68
N LEU A 54 29.90 5.67 -11.66
CA LEU A 54 30.89 6.67 -12.08
C LEU A 54 31.45 6.48 -13.49
N LEU A 55 31.64 5.23 -13.92
CA LEU A 55 32.22 4.89 -15.21
C LEU A 55 31.22 4.06 -16.01
N PRO A 56 31.01 4.36 -17.32
CA PRO A 56 30.21 3.51 -18.20
C PRO A 56 30.79 2.10 -18.25
N ASP A 57 29.93 1.07 -18.21
CA ASP A 57 30.30 -0.37 -18.17
C ASP A 57 31.00 -0.86 -16.89
N PHE A 58 31.08 -0.04 -15.83
CA PHE A 58 31.57 -0.45 -14.51
C PHE A 58 30.45 -0.37 -13.47
N PRO A 59 29.80 -1.50 -13.13
CA PRO A 59 28.69 -1.50 -12.16
C PRO A 59 29.18 -1.07 -10.77
N PRO A 60 28.34 -0.39 -9.96
CA PRO A 60 28.71 0.03 -8.61
C PRO A 60 28.91 -1.17 -7.68
N VAL A 61 29.86 -1.09 -6.76
CA VAL A 61 30.06 -2.11 -5.73
C VAL A 61 28.94 -2.02 -4.68
N PRO A 62 28.30 -3.13 -4.29
CA PRO A 62 27.30 -3.12 -3.23
C PRO A 62 27.87 -2.56 -1.91
N PRO A 63 27.21 -1.59 -1.24
CA PRO A 63 27.74 -0.97 -0.03
C PRO A 63 28.08 -1.96 1.10
N HIS A 64 27.40 -3.11 1.18
CA HIS A 64 27.70 -4.12 2.19
C HIS A 64 29.03 -4.85 1.98
N TRP A 65 29.57 -4.86 0.75
CA TRP A 65 30.89 -5.43 0.44
C TRP A 65 32.04 -4.49 0.85
N LEU A 66 31.74 -3.23 1.14
CA LEU A 66 32.69 -2.18 1.49
C LEU A 66 32.64 -1.80 2.99
N ARG A 67 31.98 -2.61 3.83
CA ARG A 67 31.80 -2.33 5.27
C ARG A 67 33.08 -2.36 6.09
N SER A 68 34.17 -2.90 5.54
CA SER A 68 35.44 -2.95 6.25
C SER A 68 36.15 -1.62 6.11
N ALA A 69 36.56 -1.01 7.23
CA ALA A 69 37.24 0.29 7.23
C ALA A 69 38.73 0.22 6.81
N ASP A 70 39.21 -0.93 6.35
CA ASP A 70 40.62 -1.14 5.98
C ASP A 70 40.85 -1.12 4.46
N ALA A 71 42.00 -0.56 4.09
CA ALA A 71 42.45 -0.43 2.71
C ALA A 71 42.61 -1.78 2.02
N THR A 72 43.08 -2.81 2.73
CA THR A 72 43.35 -4.15 2.19
C THR A 72 42.08 -4.87 1.77
N SER A 73 41.03 -4.85 2.59
CA SER A 73 39.74 -5.45 2.26
C SER A 73 39.05 -4.69 1.12
N THR A 74 39.21 -3.37 1.08
CA THR A 74 38.72 -2.54 -0.03
C THR A 74 39.41 -2.90 -1.34
N ALA A 75 40.75 -3.03 -1.33
CA ALA A 75 41.54 -3.46 -2.48
C ALA A 75 41.11 -4.84 -3.00
N LYS A 76 40.95 -5.82 -2.10
CA LYS A 76 40.48 -7.18 -2.46
C LYS A 76 39.10 -7.16 -3.08
N THR A 77 38.17 -6.37 -2.54
CA THR A 77 36.83 -6.20 -3.12
C THR A 77 36.91 -5.58 -4.52
N MET A 78 37.73 -4.54 -4.71
CA MET A 78 37.91 -3.90 -6.00
C MET A 78 38.53 -4.85 -7.04
N LEU A 79 39.53 -5.63 -6.65
CA LEU A 79 40.15 -6.64 -7.52
C LEU A 79 39.15 -7.75 -7.88
N LYS A 80 38.31 -8.18 -6.93
CA LYS A 80 37.23 -9.15 -7.17
C LYS A 80 36.19 -8.61 -8.15
N CYS A 81 35.84 -7.33 -8.05
CA CYS A 81 34.79 -6.70 -8.86
C CYS A 81 35.28 -6.31 -10.27
N TYR A 82 36.51 -5.80 -10.38
CA TYR A 82 36.97 -5.08 -11.58
C TYR A 82 38.27 -5.62 -12.18
N HIS A 83 38.91 -6.62 -11.55
CA HIS A 83 40.25 -7.10 -11.90
C HIS A 83 41.32 -5.98 -11.75
N GLU A 84 42.59 -6.29 -11.99
CA GLU A 84 43.72 -5.38 -11.67
C GLU A 84 43.63 -4.01 -12.38
N GLN A 85 43.45 -4.01 -13.70
CA GLN A 85 43.41 -2.77 -14.50
C GLN A 85 42.11 -1.98 -14.27
N GLY A 86 40.97 -2.67 -14.13
CA GLY A 86 39.68 -2.03 -13.88
C GLY A 86 39.59 -1.43 -12.47
N ALA A 87 40.21 -2.07 -11.48
CA ALA A 87 40.26 -1.56 -10.11
C ALA A 87 41.04 -0.24 -10.03
N LEU A 88 42.18 -0.14 -10.73
CA LEU A 88 42.97 1.10 -10.78
C LEU A 88 42.24 2.22 -11.54
N ALA A 89 41.56 1.90 -12.64
CA ALA A 89 40.75 2.85 -13.39
C ALA A 89 39.59 3.42 -12.55
N MET A 90 38.87 2.54 -11.85
CA MET A 90 37.81 2.92 -10.93
C MET A 90 38.35 3.75 -9.76
N LEU A 91 39.49 3.35 -9.17
CA LEU A 91 40.14 4.14 -8.12
C LEU A 91 40.48 5.55 -8.60
N ASN A 92 41.06 5.67 -9.79
CA ASN A 92 41.44 6.97 -10.35
C ASN A 92 40.20 7.87 -10.59
N ALA A 93 39.12 7.30 -11.12
CA ALA A 93 37.86 8.02 -11.31
C ALA A 93 37.28 8.52 -9.99
N VAL A 94 37.29 7.68 -8.96
CA VAL A 94 36.83 8.04 -7.60
C VAL A 94 37.72 9.11 -6.98
N LEU A 95 39.05 8.97 -7.05
CA LEU A 95 40.01 9.96 -6.52
C LEU A 95 39.86 11.32 -7.22
N THR A 96 39.61 11.32 -8.52
CA THR A 96 39.32 12.54 -9.29
C THR A 96 38.03 13.21 -8.81
N MET A 97 36.96 12.43 -8.62
CA MET A 97 35.67 12.93 -8.13
C MET A 97 35.75 13.55 -6.73
N ILE A 98 36.57 12.99 -5.83
CA ILE A 98 36.71 13.50 -4.45
C ILE A 98 37.74 14.63 -4.30
N GLY A 99 38.37 15.07 -5.40
CA GLY A 99 39.32 16.19 -5.44
C GLY A 99 40.80 15.82 -5.18
N LEU A 100 41.15 14.54 -5.27
CA LEU A 100 42.50 13.99 -5.03
C LEU A 100 43.21 13.51 -6.32
N GLY A 101 42.73 13.92 -7.49
CA GLY A 101 43.20 13.44 -8.81
C GLY A 101 44.68 13.77 -9.18
N HIS A 102 45.41 14.54 -8.37
CA HIS A 102 46.83 14.83 -8.58
C HIS A 102 47.76 13.68 -8.17
N ARG A 103 47.22 12.59 -7.59
CA ARG A 103 48.00 11.51 -6.97
C ARG A 103 48.28 10.31 -7.87
N VAL A 104 47.56 10.13 -8.98
CA VAL A 104 47.67 8.94 -9.84
C VAL A 104 47.66 9.34 -11.32
N ASN A 105 48.81 9.25 -12.00
CA ASN A 105 48.90 9.38 -13.46
C ASN A 105 48.77 7.99 -14.09
N TYR A 106 47.53 7.50 -14.23
CA TYR A 106 47.25 6.28 -14.98
C TYR A 106 46.38 6.60 -16.19
N THR A 107 47.00 6.67 -17.37
CA THR A 107 46.34 6.82 -18.66
C THR A 107 46.58 5.54 -19.47
N ALA A 108 45.67 4.59 -19.38
CA ALA A 108 45.65 3.42 -20.25
C ALA A 108 44.21 3.14 -20.70
N GLU A 109 44.05 2.76 -21.96
CA GLU A 109 42.75 2.44 -22.58
C GLU A 109 42.03 1.33 -21.80
N LEU A 110 40.74 1.53 -21.54
CA LEU A 110 39.88 0.66 -20.73
C LEU A 110 39.61 -0.67 -21.44
N PRO A 111 40.06 -1.83 -20.92
CA PRO A 111 39.55 -3.11 -21.37
C PRO A 111 38.12 -3.28 -20.84
N ARG A 112 37.16 -3.48 -21.73
CA ARG A 112 35.76 -3.78 -21.36
C ARG A 112 35.72 -5.02 -20.45
N PRO A 113 35.10 -4.95 -19.26
CA PRO A 113 34.78 -6.16 -18.50
C PRO A 113 33.91 -7.06 -19.38
N ARG A 114 34.28 -8.34 -19.51
CA ARG A 114 33.41 -9.31 -20.20
C ARG A 114 32.11 -9.41 -19.41
N LEU A 115 31.01 -8.93 -19.99
CA LEU A 115 29.66 -9.21 -19.52
C LEU A 115 29.53 -10.73 -19.43
N ILE A 116 29.41 -11.24 -18.20
CA ILE A 116 29.21 -12.66 -17.95
C ILE A 116 27.88 -13.00 -18.63
N LEU A 117 27.92 -13.85 -19.65
CA LEU A 117 26.73 -14.47 -20.23
C LEU A 117 26.07 -15.28 -19.11
N ALA A 118 25.06 -14.69 -18.47
CA ALA A 118 24.34 -15.35 -17.40
C ALA A 118 23.69 -16.63 -17.95
N PRO A 119 23.87 -17.80 -17.31
CA PRO A 119 23.17 -19.01 -17.68
C PRO A 119 21.64 -18.79 -17.60
N LYS A 120 20.85 -19.66 -18.25
CA LYS A 120 19.40 -19.58 -18.14
C LYS A 120 18.99 -19.67 -16.66
N PRO A 121 18.18 -18.71 -16.16
CA PRO A 121 17.78 -18.73 -14.76
C PRO A 121 16.95 -19.98 -14.46
N ASP A 122 17.17 -20.51 -13.27
CA ASP A 122 16.24 -21.42 -12.61
C ASP A 122 14.84 -20.77 -12.58
N PRO A 123 13.76 -21.45 -13.02
CA PRO A 123 12.40 -20.90 -12.98
C PRO A 123 11.98 -20.37 -11.61
N ASP A 124 12.53 -20.91 -10.51
CA ASP A 124 12.20 -20.46 -9.16
C ASP A 124 13.12 -19.35 -8.63
N PHE A 125 14.10 -18.88 -9.42
CA PHE A 125 15.16 -17.96 -8.97
C PHE A 125 14.64 -16.73 -8.21
N VAL A 126 13.64 -16.04 -8.77
CA VAL A 126 13.12 -14.80 -8.19
C VAL A 126 12.42 -15.08 -6.86
N GLN A 127 11.72 -16.22 -6.76
CA GLN A 127 11.06 -16.66 -5.54
C GLN A 127 12.08 -17.09 -4.47
N THR A 128 13.05 -17.92 -4.86
CA THR A 128 14.14 -18.40 -3.99
C THR A 128 14.94 -17.25 -3.39
N TRP A 129 15.21 -16.21 -4.17
CA TRP A 129 16.04 -15.09 -3.75
C TRP A 129 15.28 -13.81 -3.38
N ARG A 130 13.94 -13.86 -3.34
CA ARG A 130 13.04 -12.71 -3.09
C ARG A 130 13.54 -11.78 -1.99
N ARG A 131 13.85 -12.31 -0.80
CA ARG A 131 14.30 -11.51 0.35
C ARG A 131 15.61 -10.76 0.08
N LYS A 132 16.60 -11.43 -0.53
CA LYS A 132 17.91 -10.82 -0.82
C LYS A 132 17.76 -9.79 -1.94
N LEU A 133 16.97 -10.08 -2.96
CA LEU A 133 16.63 -9.12 -4.02
C LEU A 133 15.99 -7.85 -3.45
N ILE A 134 14.99 -7.99 -2.58
CA ILE A 134 14.30 -6.85 -1.93
C ILE A 134 15.27 -5.99 -1.12
N SER A 135 16.18 -6.61 -0.39
CA SER A 135 17.06 -5.92 0.55
C SER A 135 18.36 -5.38 -0.05
N ARG A 136 18.79 -5.86 -1.22
CA ARG A 136 20.15 -5.62 -1.73
C ARG A 136 20.22 -5.05 -3.14
N MET A 137 19.18 -5.20 -3.95
CA MET A 137 19.09 -4.51 -5.25
C MET A 137 19.24 -3.00 -5.01
N GLN A 138 20.04 -2.32 -5.83
CA GLN A 138 20.40 -0.90 -5.71
C GLN A 138 19.80 -0.05 -6.84
N GLN A 139 19.58 -0.64 -8.02
CA GLN A 139 19.17 0.04 -9.24
C GLN A 139 17.83 -0.49 -9.78
N PRO A 140 16.73 -0.41 -9.01
CA PRO A 140 15.43 -0.89 -9.44
C PRO A 140 14.88 -0.14 -10.67
N ASP A 141 15.30 1.12 -10.88
CA ASP A 141 14.86 1.94 -12.02
C ASP A 141 15.33 1.38 -13.37
N ILE A 142 16.58 0.90 -13.46
CA ILE A 142 17.11 0.28 -14.66
C ILE A 142 16.33 -1.01 -14.97
N VAL A 143 16.03 -1.79 -13.94
CA VAL A 143 15.22 -3.01 -14.07
C VAL A 143 13.79 -2.69 -14.52
N LEU A 144 13.19 -1.62 -13.97
CA LEU A 144 11.87 -1.13 -14.38
C LEU A 144 11.85 -0.67 -15.84
N ASP A 145 12.90 0.03 -16.30
CA ASP A 145 13.03 0.48 -17.69
C ASP A 145 13.06 -0.72 -18.64
N CYS A 146 13.93 -1.72 -18.37
CA CYS A 146 14.01 -2.94 -19.18
C CYS A 146 12.69 -3.73 -19.24
N LEU A 147 11.96 -3.80 -18.12
CA LEU A 147 10.67 -4.48 -18.06
C LEU A 147 9.56 -3.72 -18.80
N GLN A 148 9.62 -2.39 -18.84
CA GLN A 148 8.68 -1.58 -19.61
C GLN A 148 8.99 -1.65 -21.11
N ASP A 149 10.26 -1.56 -21.49
CA ASP A 149 10.71 -1.67 -22.89
C ASP A 149 10.39 -3.04 -23.49
N SER A 150 10.39 -4.08 -22.65
CA SER A 150 9.99 -5.44 -23.04
C SER A 150 8.47 -5.66 -23.01
N GLY A 151 7.65 -4.64 -22.70
CA GLY A 151 6.19 -4.72 -22.69
C GLY A 151 5.56 -5.48 -21.51
N ILE A 152 6.36 -5.94 -20.54
CA ILE A 152 5.89 -6.67 -19.36
C ILE A 152 5.14 -5.74 -18.40
N LEU A 153 5.66 -4.52 -18.25
CA LEU A 153 5.08 -3.47 -17.42
C LEU A 153 4.45 -2.36 -18.27
N LYS A 154 3.24 -1.94 -17.91
CA LYS A 154 2.59 -0.74 -18.45
C LYS A 154 3.02 0.49 -17.66
N THR A 155 2.88 1.69 -18.24
CA THR A 155 3.19 2.97 -17.59
C THR A 155 2.54 3.11 -16.21
N ALA A 156 1.28 2.68 -16.06
CA ALA A 156 0.56 2.69 -14.79
C ALA A 156 1.25 1.83 -13.70
N ASN A 157 1.87 0.71 -14.05
CA ASN A 157 2.61 -0.14 -13.11
C ASN A 157 3.87 0.58 -12.61
N ARG A 158 4.58 1.27 -13.52
CA ARG A 158 5.77 2.05 -13.18
C ARG A 158 5.42 3.23 -12.29
N GLU A 159 4.38 3.97 -12.62
CA GLU A 159 3.89 5.08 -11.78
C GLU A 159 3.53 4.59 -10.38
N ALA A 160 2.85 3.45 -10.27
CA ALA A 160 2.53 2.85 -8.97
C ALA A 160 3.77 2.48 -8.15
N ILE A 161 4.81 1.95 -8.78
CA ILE A 161 6.08 1.62 -8.10
C ILE A 161 6.89 2.89 -7.75
N ASN A 162 6.80 3.94 -8.56
CA ASN A 162 7.52 5.20 -8.29
C ASN A 162 6.90 6.06 -7.19
N ILE A 163 5.72 5.70 -6.67
CA ILE A 163 5.16 6.31 -5.45
C ILE A 163 6.01 5.99 -4.21
N PHE A 164 6.79 4.90 -4.23
CA PHE A 164 7.64 4.52 -3.11
C PHE A 164 8.90 5.38 -3.01
N ALA A 165 8.98 6.17 -1.95
CA ALA A 165 10.20 6.93 -1.60
C ALA A 165 11.29 6.03 -1.02
N ALA A 166 10.92 4.95 -0.31
CA ALA A 166 11.86 4.03 0.30
C ALA A 166 12.34 2.97 -0.69
N HIS A 167 13.66 2.85 -0.84
CA HIS A 167 14.32 1.95 -1.78
C HIS A 167 13.88 0.48 -1.62
N LYS A 168 13.83 0.00 -0.38
CA LYS A 168 13.44 -1.38 -0.05
C LYS A 168 11.97 -1.69 -0.38
N GLU A 169 11.08 -0.70 -0.24
CA GLU A 169 9.65 -0.85 -0.58
C GLU A 169 9.46 -0.87 -2.10
N LYS A 170 10.20 -0.02 -2.81
CA LYS A 170 10.25 -0.02 -4.28
C LYS A 170 10.72 -1.37 -4.82
N ASN A 171 11.79 -1.93 -4.25
CA ASN A 171 12.28 -3.26 -4.60
C ASN A 171 11.24 -4.36 -4.30
N ARG A 172 10.53 -4.26 -3.16
CA ARG A 172 9.47 -5.23 -2.81
C ARG A 172 8.31 -5.20 -3.80
N ALA A 173 7.78 -4.02 -4.09
CA ALA A 173 6.69 -3.85 -5.05
C ALA A 173 7.07 -4.36 -6.45
N LEU A 174 8.31 -4.08 -6.88
CA LEU A 174 8.86 -4.59 -8.14
C LEU A 174 8.93 -6.12 -8.16
N VAL A 175 9.58 -6.75 -7.17
CA VAL A 175 9.76 -8.22 -7.13
C VAL A 175 8.41 -8.93 -7.03
N ASP A 176 7.48 -8.43 -6.21
CA ASP A 176 6.15 -9.02 -6.05
C ASP A 176 5.28 -8.86 -7.31
N LEU A 177 5.46 -7.78 -8.07
CA LEU A 177 4.78 -7.60 -9.34
C LEU A 177 5.31 -8.57 -10.40
N VAL A 178 6.63 -8.77 -10.46
CA VAL A 178 7.28 -9.72 -11.37
C VAL A 178 6.82 -11.15 -11.10
N LEU A 179 6.79 -11.58 -9.82
CA LEU A 179 6.28 -12.89 -9.44
C LEU A 179 4.82 -13.11 -9.86
N ARG A 180 3.95 -12.10 -9.68
CA ARG A 180 2.53 -12.19 -10.09
C ARG A 180 2.32 -12.22 -11.60
N LYS A 181 3.25 -11.65 -12.38
CA LYS A 181 3.16 -11.59 -13.84
C LYS A 181 3.53 -12.91 -14.52
N GLY A 182 4.21 -13.81 -13.82
CA GLY A 182 4.55 -15.15 -14.30
C GLY A 182 5.93 -15.24 -14.96
N ASP A 183 6.23 -16.43 -15.49
CA ASP A 183 7.59 -16.85 -15.86
C ASP A 183 8.28 -15.96 -16.90
N GLU A 184 7.53 -15.43 -17.86
CA GLU A 184 8.06 -14.50 -18.86
C GLU A 184 8.61 -13.23 -18.20
N ALA A 185 7.88 -12.68 -17.23
CA ALA A 185 8.33 -11.51 -16.47
C ALA A 185 9.55 -11.82 -15.61
N GLN A 186 9.59 -13.02 -15.02
CA GLN A 186 10.73 -13.47 -14.21
C GLN A 186 12.02 -13.62 -15.05
N GLN A 187 11.90 -14.13 -16.28
CA GLN A 187 13.03 -14.25 -17.21
C GLN A 187 13.56 -12.88 -17.65
N VAL A 188 12.67 -11.97 -18.03
CA VAL A 188 13.06 -10.59 -18.40
C VAL A 188 13.67 -9.86 -17.20
N PHE A 189 13.12 -10.05 -16.00
CA PHE A 189 13.65 -9.49 -14.77
C PHE A 189 15.06 -10.02 -14.47
N TYR A 190 15.31 -11.33 -14.61
CA TYR A 190 16.64 -11.90 -14.44
C TYR A 190 17.64 -11.36 -15.46
N LYS A 191 17.23 -11.21 -16.73
CA LYS A 191 18.07 -10.58 -17.77
C LYS A 191 18.38 -9.11 -17.45
N ALA A 192 17.41 -8.37 -16.92
CA ALA A 192 17.62 -6.99 -16.50
C ALA A 192 18.55 -6.91 -15.28
N LEU A 193 18.42 -7.84 -14.33
CA LEU A 193 19.32 -7.96 -13.18
C LEU A 193 20.76 -8.30 -13.60
N SER A 194 20.98 -9.10 -14.64
CA SER A 194 22.35 -9.41 -15.07
C SER A 194 23.07 -8.23 -15.69
N GLN A 195 22.31 -7.26 -16.21
CA GLN A 195 22.83 -6.02 -16.77
C GLN A 195 23.01 -4.94 -15.70
N SER A 196 22.04 -4.81 -14.77
CA SER A 196 22.04 -3.77 -13.74
C SER A 196 22.80 -4.15 -12.47
N GLU A 197 22.74 -5.42 -12.06
CA GLU A 197 23.14 -5.90 -10.74
C GLU A 197 24.04 -7.17 -10.80
N PRO A 198 25.12 -7.20 -11.60
CA PRO A 198 25.92 -8.41 -11.83
C PRO A 198 26.60 -8.94 -10.55
N PHE A 199 27.00 -8.06 -9.62
CA PHE A 199 27.59 -8.49 -8.35
C PHE A 199 26.57 -9.08 -7.38
N LEU A 200 25.33 -8.60 -7.42
CA LEU A 200 24.23 -9.20 -6.66
C LEU A 200 23.94 -10.60 -7.20
N LEU A 201 23.85 -10.78 -8.51
CA LEU A 201 23.67 -12.11 -9.11
C LEU A 201 24.81 -13.06 -8.73
N GLN A 202 26.06 -12.61 -8.82
CA GLN A 202 27.22 -13.42 -8.41
C GLN A 202 27.15 -13.85 -6.93
N GLU A 203 26.64 -12.98 -6.06
CA GLU A 203 26.41 -13.31 -4.65
C GLU A 203 25.32 -14.37 -4.45
N LEU A 204 24.22 -14.26 -5.20
CA LEU A 204 23.10 -15.19 -5.14
C LEU A 204 23.49 -16.56 -5.69
N GLU A 205 24.26 -16.61 -6.78
CA GLU A 205 24.73 -17.86 -7.40
C GLU A 205 25.86 -18.54 -6.61
N GLY A 206 26.75 -17.77 -5.97
CA GLY A 206 27.85 -18.30 -5.15
C GLY A 206 27.47 -18.77 -3.74
N SER A 207 26.20 -18.62 -3.36
CA SER A 207 25.67 -19.00 -2.04
C SER A 207 24.68 -20.16 -2.18
N PRO A 208 25.12 -21.43 -2.31
CA PRO A 208 24.16 -22.53 -2.27
C PRO A 208 23.44 -22.50 -0.91
N ILE A 209 22.11 -22.46 -0.94
CA ILE A 209 21.27 -22.58 0.25
C ILE A 209 21.62 -23.92 0.88
N ARG A 210 22.29 -23.89 2.04
CA ARG A 210 22.66 -25.11 2.77
C ARG A 210 21.39 -25.67 3.40
N ILE A 211 20.63 -26.47 2.66
CA ILE A 211 19.55 -27.29 3.20
C ILE A 211 20.22 -28.29 4.15
N LYS A 212 20.32 -27.95 5.44
CA LYS A 212 20.64 -28.93 6.47
C LYS A 212 19.37 -29.75 6.69
N ASN A 213 19.39 -30.98 6.18
CA ASN A 213 18.45 -32.09 6.39
C ASN A 213 16.96 -31.71 6.65
N PRO A 214 16.03 -32.07 5.73
CA PRO A 214 14.61 -31.75 5.84
C PRO A 214 13.84 -32.56 6.91
N SER A 215 14.53 -33.12 7.90
CA SER A 215 13.91 -34.01 8.89
C SER A 215 13.62 -33.38 10.26
N GLU A 216 14.00 -32.13 10.55
CA GLU A 216 13.68 -31.51 11.86
C GLU A 216 13.44 -29.98 11.86
N MET A 217 13.44 -29.30 10.69
CA MET A 217 13.01 -27.90 10.58
C MET A 217 11.60 -27.88 9.98
N SER A 218 10.62 -27.46 10.77
CA SER A 218 9.22 -27.45 10.33
C SER A 218 9.04 -26.56 9.10
N VAL A 219 8.09 -26.93 8.24
CA VAL A 219 7.59 -26.13 7.10
C VAL A 219 7.39 -24.65 7.47
N LEU A 220 7.07 -24.36 8.74
CA LEU A 220 6.94 -23.00 9.25
C LEU A 220 8.28 -22.24 9.31
N ALA A 221 9.39 -22.87 9.69
CA ALA A 221 10.70 -22.23 9.69
C ALA A 221 11.14 -21.84 8.26
N GLU A 222 10.87 -22.72 7.29
CA GLU A 222 11.07 -22.42 5.87
C GLU A 222 10.18 -21.26 5.41
N MET A 223 8.88 -21.26 5.72
CA MET A 223 7.97 -20.14 5.41
C MET A 223 8.42 -18.81 6.03
N LEU A 224 8.89 -18.83 7.28
CA LEU A 224 9.40 -17.65 7.99
C LEU A 224 10.71 -17.14 7.36
N GLU A 225 11.49 -18.02 6.73
CA GLU A 225 12.67 -17.68 5.95
C GLU A 225 12.35 -17.03 4.58
N PHE A 226 11.09 -16.93 4.16
CA PHE A 226 10.71 -16.15 2.97
C PHE A 226 10.21 -14.73 3.29
N LEU A 227 9.78 -14.48 4.53
CA LEU A 227 9.21 -13.20 4.94
C LEU A 227 10.30 -12.14 5.19
N VAL A 228 10.05 -10.90 4.76
CA VAL A 228 10.85 -9.74 5.17
C VAL A 228 10.50 -9.36 6.62
N SER A 229 11.38 -8.66 7.35
CA SER A 229 11.19 -8.35 8.78
C SER A 229 9.83 -7.75 9.16
N GLU A 230 9.20 -6.98 8.26
CA GLU A 230 7.85 -6.43 8.47
C GLU A 230 6.76 -7.48 8.27
N GLU A 231 6.88 -8.32 7.23
CA GLU A 231 5.96 -9.43 6.96
C GLU A 231 6.01 -10.48 8.08
N LEU A 232 7.21 -10.72 8.65
CA LEU A 232 7.39 -11.57 9.83
C LEU A 232 6.64 -11.00 11.05
N ARG A 233 6.68 -9.69 11.27
CA ARG A 233 5.90 -9.03 12.33
C ARG A 233 4.40 -9.17 12.10
N CYS A 234 3.92 -9.05 10.85
CA CYS A 234 2.52 -9.31 10.50
C CYS A 234 2.10 -10.74 10.83
N PHE A 235 2.92 -11.70 10.41
CA PHE A 235 2.65 -13.13 10.60
C PHE A 235 2.64 -13.50 12.09
N GLN A 236 3.59 -12.98 12.87
CA GLN A 236 3.62 -13.11 14.32
C GLN A 236 2.37 -12.49 14.97
N TRP A 237 1.90 -11.33 14.50
CA TRP A 237 0.67 -10.71 14.97
C TRP A 237 -0.57 -11.60 14.69
N CYS A 238 -0.73 -12.13 13.47
CA CYS A 238 -1.85 -13.02 13.12
C CYS A 238 -1.90 -14.30 13.98
N LEU A 239 -0.74 -14.90 14.25
CA LEU A 239 -0.65 -16.08 15.13
C LEU A 239 -1.03 -15.75 16.58
N SER A 240 -0.71 -14.54 17.04
CA SER A 240 -1.04 -14.06 18.38
C SER A 240 -2.54 -13.76 18.52
N ALA A 241 -3.16 -13.17 17.50
CA ALA A 241 -4.60 -12.89 17.46
C ALA A 241 -5.45 -14.18 17.47
N ARG A 242 -5.03 -15.24 16.78
CA ARG A 242 -5.73 -16.55 16.81
C ARG A 242 -5.68 -17.23 18.19
N LYS A 243 -4.60 -17.07 18.95
CA LYS A 243 -4.50 -17.60 20.32
C LYS A 243 -5.45 -16.92 21.29
N ALA A 244 -5.69 -15.61 21.12
CA ALA A 244 -6.64 -14.84 21.94
C ALA A 244 -8.10 -15.29 21.76
N VAL A 245 -8.47 -15.80 20.58
CA VAL A 245 -9.83 -16.31 20.29
C VAL A 245 -10.05 -17.74 20.81
N THR A 246 -8.98 -18.49 21.14
CA THR A 246 -9.07 -19.94 21.40
C THR A 246 -8.59 -20.39 22.78
N SER A 247 -8.36 -19.49 23.73
CA SER A 247 -7.93 -19.89 25.08
C SER A 247 -8.77 -19.28 26.21
N GLN A 248 -9.92 -19.92 26.49
CA GLN A 248 -10.14 -20.38 27.85
C GLN A 248 -9.31 -21.66 28.05
N SER A 249 -8.54 -21.68 29.12
CA SER A 249 -7.68 -22.76 29.66
C SER A 249 -6.21 -22.81 29.22
N SER A 250 -5.39 -22.60 30.26
CA SER A 250 -4.05 -23.13 30.51
C SER A 250 -2.83 -22.27 30.14
N SER A 251 -1.96 -22.19 31.14
CA SER A 251 -1.06 -21.10 31.51
C SER A 251 0.39 -21.25 31.05
N ASN A 252 1.09 -20.11 31.13
CA ASN A 252 2.54 -19.88 31.22
C ASN A 252 3.34 -19.86 29.92
N ILE A 253 3.58 -18.63 29.43
CA ILE A 253 4.92 -18.01 29.31
C ILE A 253 4.68 -16.49 29.38
N ARG A 254 5.33 -15.83 30.35
CA ARG A 254 5.38 -14.36 30.42
C ARG A 254 6.28 -13.85 29.29
N SER A 255 5.67 -13.25 28.28
CA SER A 255 6.32 -12.18 27.51
C SER A 255 5.54 -10.91 27.76
N ASP A 256 6.16 -10.01 28.50
CA ASP A 256 5.70 -8.68 28.83
C ASP A 256 5.65 -7.82 27.55
N MET A 257 4.52 -7.87 26.85
CA MET A 257 4.11 -6.93 25.81
C MET A 257 2.63 -6.71 26.11
N SER A 258 2.30 -5.60 26.77
CA SER A 258 0.93 -5.14 26.92
C SER A 258 0.35 -4.93 25.53
N MET A 259 -0.38 -5.93 25.02
CA MET A 259 -1.05 -5.86 23.74
C MET A 259 -2.33 -5.04 23.91
N ASP A 260 -2.30 -3.84 23.36
CA ASP A 260 -3.48 -3.01 23.24
C ASP A 260 -4.26 -3.47 22.00
N THR A 261 -5.35 -4.19 22.20
CA THR A 261 -6.37 -4.49 21.16
C THR A 261 -7.24 -3.27 20.86
N SER A 262 -6.83 -2.08 21.29
CA SER A 262 -7.55 -0.84 21.04
C SER A 262 -7.64 -0.56 19.54
N VAL A 263 -8.83 -0.10 19.15
CA VAL A 263 -9.05 0.41 17.81
C VAL A 263 -8.35 1.76 17.69
N VAL A 264 -7.40 1.86 16.75
CA VAL A 264 -6.67 3.09 16.47
C VAL A 264 -7.46 3.92 15.47
N GLU A 265 -7.91 5.11 15.87
CA GLU A 265 -8.52 6.02 14.92
C GLU A 265 -7.48 6.67 14.02
N ILE A 266 -7.75 6.69 12.72
CA ILE A 266 -6.87 7.26 11.71
C ILE A 266 -7.65 8.14 10.73
N THR A 267 -7.07 9.28 10.41
CA THR A 267 -7.54 10.14 9.33
C THR A 267 -6.75 9.80 8.06
N PRO A 268 -7.40 9.32 6.99
CA PRO A 268 -6.72 8.99 5.74
C PRO A 268 -6.31 10.26 4.99
N GLU A 269 -5.35 10.12 4.07
CA GLU A 269 -5.11 11.13 3.04
C GLU A 269 -6.24 11.08 2.01
N VAL A 270 -6.84 12.22 1.68
CA VAL A 270 -8.02 12.32 0.80
C VAL A 270 -7.64 12.96 -0.54
N PHE A 271 -7.99 12.30 -1.65
CA PHE A 271 -7.67 12.71 -3.02
C PHE A 271 -8.91 12.76 -3.91
N LYS A 272 -8.76 13.31 -5.13
CA LYS A 272 -9.78 13.34 -6.21
C LYS A 272 -11.16 13.75 -5.69
N ASP A 273 -11.25 14.98 -5.20
CA ASP A 273 -12.47 15.61 -4.67
C ASP A 273 -13.14 14.93 -3.46
N GLY A 274 -12.50 13.95 -2.82
CA GLY A 274 -13.08 13.24 -1.67
C GLY A 274 -13.55 11.82 -1.97
N ASN A 275 -13.17 11.26 -3.12
CA ASN A 275 -13.60 9.92 -3.52
C ASN A 275 -12.53 8.84 -3.32
N MET A 276 -11.27 9.22 -3.12
CA MET A 276 -10.15 8.30 -2.95
C MET A 276 -9.42 8.60 -1.65
N PHE A 277 -9.11 7.55 -0.90
CA PHE A 277 -8.56 7.58 0.45
C PHE A 277 -7.30 6.74 0.49
N ARG A 278 -6.25 7.21 1.17
CA ARG A 278 -5.03 6.42 1.45
C ARG A 278 -4.80 6.36 2.95
N LEU A 279 -4.58 5.15 3.44
CA LEU A 279 -4.43 4.87 4.86
C LEU A 279 -3.09 4.15 5.06
N ARG A 280 -2.23 4.73 5.90
CA ARG A 280 -0.88 4.23 6.20
C ARG A 280 -0.80 3.72 7.63
N CYS A 281 -0.75 2.41 7.77
CA CYS A 281 -0.60 1.69 9.03
C CYS A 281 0.85 1.22 9.16
N PHE A 282 1.67 1.93 9.95
CA PHE A 282 3.08 1.58 10.16
C PHE A 282 3.29 0.45 11.17
N GLN A 283 2.26 0.14 11.97
CA GLN A 283 2.29 -0.95 12.96
C GLN A 283 1.09 -1.88 12.75
N PRO A 284 1.20 -3.17 13.11
CA PRO A 284 0.05 -4.07 13.17
C PRO A 284 -1.00 -3.58 14.17
N GLY A 285 -2.26 -3.55 13.75
CA GLY A 285 -3.37 -3.09 14.58
C GLY A 285 -4.72 -3.16 13.87
N ILE A 286 -5.75 -2.65 14.55
CA ILE A 286 -7.09 -2.43 14.00
C ILE A 286 -7.28 -0.93 13.84
N PHE A 287 -7.49 -0.48 12.61
CA PHE A 287 -7.51 0.93 12.25
C PHE A 287 -8.90 1.37 11.83
N HIS A 288 -9.52 2.30 12.56
CA HIS A 288 -10.81 2.89 12.21
C HIS A 288 -10.60 4.17 11.41
N CYS A 289 -11.04 4.14 10.15
CA CYS A 289 -11.00 5.32 9.28
C CYS A 289 -12.14 6.29 9.61
N ARG A 290 -11.78 7.49 10.09
CA ARG A 290 -12.75 8.54 10.46
C ARG A 290 -13.60 9.05 9.30
N GLU A 291 -13.13 8.95 8.06
CA GLU A 291 -13.84 9.46 6.88
C GLU A 291 -14.93 8.50 6.39
N THR A 292 -14.66 7.19 6.43
CA THR A 292 -15.54 6.19 5.80
C THR A 292 -16.13 5.17 6.78
N GLY A 293 -15.72 5.19 8.05
CA GLY A 293 -16.15 4.22 9.06
C GLY A 293 -15.66 2.79 8.82
N LEU A 294 -14.73 2.59 7.88
CA LEU A 294 -14.12 1.28 7.62
C LEU A 294 -13.13 0.95 8.74
N LEU A 295 -13.08 -0.32 9.16
CA LEU A 295 -11.95 -0.81 9.95
C LEU A 295 -11.10 -1.81 9.16
N PHE A 296 -9.78 -1.68 9.34
CA PHE A 296 -8.77 -2.52 8.71
C PHE A 296 -7.98 -3.22 9.81
N ALA A 297 -7.93 -4.55 9.79
CA ALA A 297 -7.03 -5.30 10.65
C ALA A 297 -5.80 -5.76 9.86
N GLY A 298 -4.63 -5.22 10.20
CA GLY A 298 -3.40 -5.49 9.47
C GLY A 298 -2.34 -4.42 9.68
N VAL A 299 -1.46 -4.29 8.70
CA VAL A 299 -0.40 -3.29 8.64
C VAL A 299 -0.04 -3.07 7.17
N GLY A 300 0.30 -1.85 6.79
CA GLY A 300 0.59 -1.52 5.40
C GLY A 300 0.03 -0.19 4.93
N ASP A 301 0.10 0.01 3.63
CA ASP A 301 -0.44 1.16 2.92
C ASP A 301 -1.54 0.67 1.98
N VAL A 302 -2.76 1.16 2.18
CA VAL A 302 -3.92 0.81 1.39
C VAL A 302 -4.56 2.06 0.80
N VAL A 303 -4.80 2.02 -0.50
CA VAL A 303 -5.61 3.02 -1.19
C VAL A 303 -6.97 2.40 -1.47
N TYR A 304 -8.02 3.16 -1.24
CA TYR A 304 -9.36 2.73 -1.60
C TYR A 304 -10.23 3.88 -2.06
N GLN A 305 -11.26 3.57 -2.82
CA GLN A 305 -12.20 4.55 -3.35
C GLN A 305 -13.62 4.00 -3.35
N VAL A 306 -14.60 4.89 -3.17
CA VAL A 306 -16.00 4.54 -3.34
C VAL A 306 -16.31 4.51 -4.84
N ILE A 307 -16.90 3.41 -5.31
CA ILE A 307 -17.33 3.24 -6.71
C ILE A 307 -18.85 3.01 -6.76
N PRO A 308 -19.52 3.37 -7.87
CA PRO A 308 -20.96 3.12 -8.01
C PRO A 308 -21.26 1.63 -8.08
N TRP A 309 -22.43 1.25 -7.59
CA TRP A 309 -22.99 -0.08 -7.80
C TRP A 309 -23.59 -0.19 -9.21
N ASP A 310 -23.48 -1.38 -9.81
CA ASP A 310 -24.35 -1.76 -10.92
C ASP A 310 -25.72 -2.20 -10.34
N VAL A 311 -26.64 -1.24 -10.27
CA VAL A 311 -27.94 -1.44 -9.63
C VAL A 311 -28.88 -2.32 -10.46
N ASP A 312 -28.72 -2.32 -11.78
CA ASP A 312 -29.52 -3.15 -12.69
C ASP A 312 -29.10 -4.61 -12.52
N PHE A 313 -27.79 -4.88 -12.45
CA PHE A 313 -27.27 -6.21 -12.12
C PHE A 313 -27.79 -6.71 -10.76
N LEU A 314 -27.67 -5.91 -9.69
CA LEU A 314 -28.15 -6.31 -8.37
C LEU A 314 -29.66 -6.58 -8.35
N SER A 315 -30.44 -5.69 -8.99
CA SER A 315 -31.88 -5.85 -9.10
C SER A 315 -32.26 -7.13 -9.84
N SER A 316 -31.52 -7.51 -10.88
CA SER A 316 -31.71 -8.79 -11.60
C SER A 316 -31.49 -10.03 -10.72
N LYS A 317 -30.75 -9.89 -9.61
CA LYS A 317 -30.51 -10.93 -8.61
C LYS A 317 -31.44 -10.82 -7.40
N GLY A 318 -32.39 -9.89 -7.38
CA GLY A 318 -33.27 -9.64 -6.23
C GLY A 318 -32.54 -8.99 -5.04
N LEU A 319 -31.39 -8.36 -5.29
CA LEU A 319 -30.54 -7.72 -4.29
C LEU A 319 -30.53 -6.21 -4.44
N ARG A 320 -30.19 -5.51 -3.36
CA ARG A 320 -29.93 -4.08 -3.34
C ARG A 320 -28.69 -3.77 -2.51
N PRO A 321 -28.02 -2.63 -2.73
CA PRO A 321 -26.97 -2.15 -1.87
C PRO A 321 -27.43 -1.94 -0.42
N ALA A 322 -26.60 -2.34 0.53
CA ALA A 322 -26.73 -2.09 1.98
C ALA A 322 -25.56 -1.24 2.53
N GLY A 323 -24.72 -0.70 1.64
CA GLY A 323 -23.62 0.20 1.95
C GLY A 323 -22.87 0.61 0.68
N PRO A 324 -21.83 1.47 0.79
CA PRO A 324 -20.97 1.81 -0.33
C PRO A 324 -20.22 0.59 -0.87
N LEU A 325 -19.93 0.58 -2.18
CA LEU A 325 -18.98 -0.35 -2.79
C LEU A 325 -17.59 0.29 -2.77
N PHE A 326 -16.63 -0.39 -2.17
CA PHE A 326 -15.26 0.09 -2.05
C PHE A 326 -14.34 -0.71 -2.94
N ARG A 327 -13.59 -0.04 -3.80
CA ARG A 327 -12.45 -0.63 -4.52
C ARG A 327 -11.19 -0.36 -3.74
N PHE A 328 -10.48 -1.41 -3.39
CA PHE A 328 -9.25 -1.35 -2.64
C PHE A 328 -8.04 -1.73 -3.50
N THR A 329 -6.88 -1.21 -3.12
CA THR A 329 -5.59 -1.51 -3.71
C THR A 329 -4.56 -1.45 -2.60
N VAL A 330 -4.04 -2.61 -2.21
CA VAL A 330 -2.93 -2.67 -1.25
C VAL A 330 -1.65 -2.31 -1.99
N ILE A 331 -1.01 -1.25 -1.50
CA ILE A 331 0.25 -0.74 -2.00
C ILE A 331 1.38 -1.54 -1.34
N THR A 332 1.35 -1.64 -0.01
CA THR A 332 2.26 -2.45 0.79
C THR A 332 1.53 -3.05 1.99
N GLY A 333 2.05 -4.15 2.51
CA GLY A 333 1.66 -4.75 3.78
C GLY A 333 0.67 -5.89 3.58
N SER A 334 0.04 -6.29 4.66
CA SER A 334 -1.00 -7.32 4.65
C SER A 334 -2.10 -6.93 5.62
N PHE A 335 -3.32 -6.90 5.10
CA PHE A 335 -4.53 -6.77 5.89
C PHE A 335 -5.33 -8.05 5.70
N HIS A 336 -5.79 -8.61 6.80
CA HIS A 336 -6.41 -9.93 6.81
C HIS A 336 -7.90 -9.86 7.14
N GLN A 337 -8.36 -8.74 7.72
CA GLN A 337 -9.78 -8.51 7.96
C GLN A 337 -10.20 -7.11 7.54
N LEU A 338 -11.41 -7.03 7.00
CA LEU A 338 -12.09 -5.81 6.63
C LEU A 338 -13.44 -5.75 7.34
N TYR A 339 -13.75 -4.57 7.90
CA TYR A 339 -14.96 -4.30 8.65
C TYR A 339 -15.79 -3.30 7.84
N LEU A 340 -16.86 -3.78 7.23
CA LEU A 340 -17.74 -3.00 6.37
C LEU A 340 -18.90 -2.43 7.19
N PRO A 341 -19.13 -1.10 7.21
CA PRO A 341 -20.18 -0.49 8.03
C PRO A 341 -21.58 -0.78 7.49
N HIS A 342 -22.52 -1.12 8.37
CA HIS A 342 -23.94 -1.31 8.07
C HIS A 342 -24.85 -0.46 8.97
N CYS A 343 -26.13 -0.42 8.62
CA CYS A 343 -27.15 0.34 9.35
C CYS A 343 -28.27 -0.52 9.94
N GLN A 344 -28.16 -1.85 9.92
CA GLN A 344 -29.19 -2.71 10.52
C GLN A 344 -29.27 -2.51 12.04
N LEU A 345 -30.48 -2.39 12.57
CA LEU A 345 -30.74 -2.18 14.01
C LEU A 345 -30.94 -3.49 14.78
N THR A 346 -31.31 -4.57 14.08
CA THR A 346 -31.56 -5.87 14.69
C THR A 346 -30.55 -6.90 14.17
N SER A 347 -30.18 -7.86 15.04
CA SER A 347 -29.32 -8.97 14.64
C SER A 347 -29.93 -9.80 13.52
N ASP A 348 -31.26 -10.02 13.53
CA ASP A 348 -31.96 -10.80 12.51
C ASP A 348 -31.89 -10.16 11.12
N ASP A 349 -31.95 -8.84 11.04
CA ASP A 349 -31.78 -8.14 9.76
C ASP A 349 -30.32 -8.06 9.34
N ALA A 350 -29.40 -7.95 10.32
CA ALA A 350 -27.96 -7.96 10.06
C ALA A 350 -27.50 -9.33 9.48
N LEU A 351 -28.13 -10.43 9.90
CA LEU A 351 -27.90 -11.77 9.33
C LEU A 351 -28.34 -11.92 7.86
N LYS A 352 -29.18 -11.02 7.35
CA LYS A 352 -29.59 -10.99 5.92
C LYS A 352 -28.57 -10.28 5.03
N LEU A 353 -27.54 -9.68 5.61
CA LEU A 353 -26.47 -9.03 4.85
C LEU A 353 -25.60 -10.09 4.16
N SER A 354 -25.17 -9.78 2.95
CA SER A 354 -24.14 -10.53 2.24
C SER A 354 -23.07 -9.57 1.76
N VAL A 355 -21.84 -10.05 1.64
CA VAL A 355 -20.75 -9.24 1.09
C VAL A 355 -20.61 -9.57 -0.39
N ALA A 356 -20.81 -8.60 -1.25
CA ALA A 356 -20.48 -8.74 -2.66
C ALA A 356 -18.98 -8.51 -2.84
N HIS A 357 -18.33 -9.44 -3.52
CA HIS A 357 -16.94 -9.38 -3.96
C HIS A 357 -16.94 -9.27 -5.49
N VAL A 358 -16.52 -8.10 -6.01
CA VAL A 358 -16.58 -7.80 -7.45
C VAL A 358 -15.17 -7.83 -8.05
N THR A 359 -14.96 -8.73 -9.01
CA THR A 359 -13.67 -8.99 -9.68
C THR A 359 -13.84 -9.00 -11.20
N GLY A 360 -13.46 -7.90 -11.86
CA GLY A 360 -13.64 -7.78 -13.31
C GLY A 360 -15.11 -7.91 -13.69
N ASP A 361 -15.47 -9.03 -14.31
CA ASP A 361 -16.81 -9.33 -14.82
C ASP A 361 -17.63 -10.27 -13.92
N SER A 362 -17.07 -10.72 -12.78
CA SER A 362 -17.75 -11.61 -11.83
C SER A 362 -18.09 -10.93 -10.51
N VAL A 363 -19.23 -11.34 -9.94
CA VAL A 363 -19.67 -10.96 -8.59
C VAL A 363 -19.92 -12.23 -7.78
N ASP A 364 -19.10 -12.43 -6.76
CA ASP A 364 -19.28 -13.49 -5.77
C ASP A 364 -19.96 -12.93 -4.52
N PHE A 365 -20.82 -13.73 -3.88
CA PHE A 365 -21.44 -13.35 -2.60
C PHE A 365 -20.83 -14.18 -1.47
N ILE A 366 -20.12 -13.48 -0.59
CA ILE A 366 -19.47 -14.06 0.58
C ILE A 366 -20.42 -13.92 1.77
N THR A 367 -20.65 -15.03 2.46
CA THR A 367 -21.37 -15.02 3.73
C THR A 367 -20.50 -14.31 4.78
N PRO A 368 -21.04 -13.33 5.53
CA PRO A 368 -20.34 -12.68 6.62
C PRO A 368 -19.69 -13.67 7.60
N GLY A 369 -18.45 -13.43 8.03
CA GLY A 369 -17.82 -14.24 9.06
C GLY A 369 -18.39 -13.92 10.44
N GLN A 370 -18.44 -12.63 10.78
CA GLN A 370 -19.06 -12.11 11.99
C GLN A 370 -19.80 -10.81 11.67
N VAL A 371 -20.93 -10.58 12.34
CA VAL A 371 -21.70 -9.33 12.24
C VAL A 371 -21.80 -8.72 13.63
N THR A 372 -21.38 -7.47 13.76
CA THR A 372 -21.44 -6.68 15.00
C THR A 372 -22.65 -5.73 14.95
N GLU A 373 -22.76 -4.80 15.89
CA GLU A 373 -23.82 -3.79 15.88
C GLU A 373 -23.71 -2.83 14.68
N HIS A 374 -22.49 -2.58 14.19
CA HIS A 374 -22.23 -1.56 13.16
C HIS A 374 -21.42 -2.06 11.97
N HIS A 375 -20.78 -3.23 12.06
CA HIS A 375 -19.88 -3.75 11.03
C HIS A 375 -20.09 -5.23 10.72
N VAL A 376 -20.01 -5.54 9.43
CA VAL A 376 -19.78 -6.89 8.93
C VAL A 376 -18.29 -7.13 8.81
N ILE A 377 -17.78 -8.20 9.41
CA ILE A 377 -16.38 -8.58 9.40
C ILE A 377 -16.18 -9.70 8.39
N ILE A 378 -15.23 -9.51 7.48
CA ILE A 378 -14.79 -10.53 6.51
C ILE A 378 -13.29 -10.74 6.62
N ASP A 379 -12.88 -12.00 6.44
CA ASP A 379 -11.48 -12.32 6.18
C ASP A 379 -11.17 -12.06 4.71
N VAL A 380 -10.05 -11.37 4.45
CA VAL A 380 -9.59 -11.04 3.10
C VAL A 380 -8.20 -11.61 2.88
N SER A 381 -8.05 -12.40 1.82
CA SER A 381 -6.75 -12.89 1.34
C SER A 381 -6.09 -11.94 0.33
N GLY A 382 -6.86 -10.96 -0.15
CA GLY A 382 -6.44 -9.92 -1.08
C GLY A 382 -7.52 -8.85 -1.20
N PHE A 383 -7.14 -7.68 -1.69
CA PHE A 383 -8.04 -6.55 -1.83
C PHE A 383 -8.48 -6.37 -3.29
N SER A 384 -9.78 -6.18 -3.46
CA SER A 384 -10.49 -6.00 -4.72
C SER A 384 -11.66 -5.04 -4.48
N CYS A 385 -12.86 -5.30 -5.01
CA CYS A 385 -14.04 -4.52 -4.69
C CYS A 385 -14.95 -5.25 -3.70
N PHE A 386 -15.27 -4.61 -2.58
CA PHE A 386 -16.16 -5.18 -1.55
C PHE A 386 -17.25 -4.19 -1.15
N GLY A 387 -18.46 -4.69 -0.96
CA GLY A 387 -19.58 -3.90 -0.48
C GLY A 387 -20.69 -4.78 0.07
N LEU A 388 -21.56 -4.20 0.89
CA LEU A 388 -22.68 -4.92 1.49
C LEU A 388 -23.90 -4.87 0.58
N VAL A 389 -24.58 -6.02 0.45
CA VAL A 389 -25.85 -6.16 -0.24
C VAL A 389 -26.85 -6.87 0.67
N MET A 390 -28.14 -6.70 0.36
CA MET A 390 -29.22 -7.40 1.06
C MET A 390 -30.41 -7.66 0.12
N PRO A 391 -31.33 -8.57 0.46
CA PRO A 391 -32.55 -8.80 -0.32
C PRO A 391 -33.41 -7.54 -0.47
N VAL A 392 -33.99 -7.33 -1.65
CA VAL A 392 -34.88 -6.17 -1.93
C VAL A 392 -36.13 -6.17 -1.03
N ALA A 393 -36.60 -7.34 -0.61
CA ALA A 393 -37.78 -7.47 0.25
C ALA A 393 -37.56 -6.97 1.69
N SER A 394 -36.30 -6.75 2.11
CA SER A 394 -35.97 -6.29 3.45
C SER A 394 -36.23 -4.79 3.61
N ASN A 395 -37.36 -4.43 4.23
CA ASN A 395 -37.71 -3.04 4.57
C ASN A 395 -37.70 -2.79 6.08
N SER A 396 -36.80 -3.44 6.82
CA SER A 396 -36.60 -3.21 8.24
C SER A 396 -36.14 -1.78 8.52
N PRO A 397 -36.49 -1.20 9.69
CA PRO A 397 -35.90 0.06 10.14
C PRO A 397 -34.37 -0.04 10.20
N ILE A 398 -33.71 1.04 9.78
CA ILE A 398 -32.26 1.19 9.79
C ILE A 398 -31.83 2.39 10.62
N SER A 399 -30.59 2.36 11.10
CA SER A 399 -29.90 3.52 11.64
C SER A 399 -29.72 4.57 10.54
N GLY A 400 -30.36 5.72 10.72
CA GLY A 400 -30.40 6.83 9.78
C GLY A 400 -30.01 8.15 10.42
N LEU A 401 -30.00 9.18 9.60
CA LEU A 401 -29.56 10.53 9.89
C LEU A 401 -30.55 11.53 9.30
N VAL A 402 -30.88 12.56 10.08
CA VAL A 402 -31.57 13.77 9.67
C VAL A 402 -30.56 14.92 9.72
N LEU A 403 -30.02 15.29 8.56
CA LEU A 403 -29.05 16.38 8.46
C LEU A 403 -29.76 17.68 8.08
N ILE A 404 -29.32 18.79 8.69
CA ILE A 404 -29.86 20.12 8.45
C ILE A 404 -28.76 21.00 7.83
N PHE A 405 -29.09 21.64 6.71
CA PHE A 405 -28.26 22.67 6.10
C PHE A 405 -29.01 24.00 6.05
N SER A 406 -28.37 25.09 6.45
CA SER A 406 -28.95 26.42 6.53
C SER A 406 -28.39 27.33 5.44
N GLN A 407 -29.28 28.01 4.72
CA GLN A 407 -28.94 29.08 3.79
C GLN A 407 -29.61 30.38 4.23
N LEU A 408 -28.83 31.23 4.90
CA LEU A 408 -29.33 32.46 5.53
C LEU A 408 -29.85 33.48 4.50
N SER A 409 -29.19 33.61 3.35
CA SER A 409 -29.56 34.56 2.29
C SER A 409 -30.99 34.34 1.77
N THR A 410 -31.42 33.08 1.72
CA THR A 410 -32.76 32.68 1.29
C THR A 410 -33.66 32.32 2.46
N ARG A 411 -33.17 32.38 3.71
CA ARG A 411 -33.88 31.90 4.91
C ARG A 411 -34.44 30.48 4.73
N SER A 412 -33.68 29.63 4.05
CA SER A 412 -34.05 28.25 3.76
C SER A 412 -33.27 27.27 4.63
N LEU A 413 -33.95 26.25 5.14
CA LEU A 413 -33.32 25.04 5.65
C LEU A 413 -33.53 23.89 4.65
N PHE A 414 -32.51 23.08 4.45
CA PHE A 414 -32.55 21.87 3.65
C PHE A 414 -32.36 20.67 4.56
N ILE A 415 -33.33 19.76 4.54
CA ILE A 415 -33.37 18.57 5.41
C ILE A 415 -33.08 17.35 4.55
N LEU A 416 -32.06 16.58 4.92
CA LEU A 416 -31.66 15.37 4.22
C LEU A 416 -31.92 14.16 5.12
N LEU A 417 -32.61 13.17 4.58
CA LEU A 417 -32.75 11.86 5.20
C LEU A 417 -31.72 10.91 4.58
N LEU A 418 -30.74 10.48 5.37
CA LEU A 418 -29.65 9.61 4.92
C LEU A 418 -29.50 8.40 5.84
N GLN A 419 -28.87 7.34 5.36
CA GLN A 419 -28.43 6.21 6.18
C GLN A 419 -27.17 6.57 6.99
N ARG A 420 -26.98 5.94 8.15
CA ARG A 420 -25.86 6.24 9.08
C ARG A 420 -24.47 5.93 8.50
N ASN A 421 -24.34 4.95 7.60
CA ASN A 421 -23.07 4.55 6.99
C ASN A 421 -22.66 5.40 5.76
N VAL A 422 -23.21 6.62 5.63
CA VAL A 422 -22.77 7.61 4.64
C VAL A 422 -21.46 8.29 5.09
N ASN A 423 -20.63 8.72 4.14
CA ASN A 423 -19.48 9.58 4.42
C ASN A 423 -19.95 11.01 4.75
N LEU A 424 -20.16 11.30 6.05
CA LEU A 424 -20.69 12.59 6.52
C LEU A 424 -19.79 13.79 6.15
N PRO A 425 -18.44 13.75 6.33
CA PRO A 425 -17.56 14.83 5.89
C PRO A 425 -17.74 15.18 4.40
N LYS A 426 -17.88 14.17 3.54
CA LYS A 426 -18.14 14.36 2.11
C LYS A 426 -19.51 14.99 1.87
N VAL A 427 -20.57 14.53 2.55
CA VAL A 427 -21.93 15.12 2.42
C VAL A 427 -21.88 16.62 2.72
N ILE A 428 -21.25 16.99 3.84
CA ILE A 428 -21.13 18.38 4.28
C ILE A 428 -20.37 19.21 3.24
N LYS A 429 -19.21 18.71 2.77
CA LYS A 429 -18.38 19.37 1.77
C LYS A 429 -19.11 19.57 0.44
N ASP A 430 -19.79 18.53 -0.05
CA ASP A 430 -20.50 18.57 -1.34
C ASP A 430 -21.68 19.54 -1.30
N TRP A 431 -22.42 19.59 -0.19
CA TRP A 431 -23.51 20.54 0.03
C TRP A 431 -23.01 21.98 0.07
N LYS A 432 -21.98 22.25 0.89
CA LYS A 432 -21.37 23.58 0.97
C LYS A 432 -20.90 24.07 -0.40
N ARG A 433 -20.26 23.20 -1.19
CA ARG A 433 -19.78 23.53 -2.54
C ARG A 433 -20.91 23.88 -3.51
N ARG A 434 -22.02 23.14 -3.49
CA ARG A 434 -23.06 23.24 -4.53
C ARG A 434 -24.16 24.25 -4.23
N SER A 435 -24.56 24.43 -2.97
CA SER A 435 -25.66 25.32 -2.57
C SER A 435 -25.19 26.52 -1.76
N GLY A 436 -23.97 26.50 -1.22
CA GLY A 436 -23.51 27.49 -0.25
C GLY A 436 -24.20 27.40 1.11
N ALA A 437 -25.01 26.35 1.34
CA ALA A 437 -25.66 26.13 2.63
C ALA A 437 -24.66 25.56 3.64
N GLU A 438 -24.70 26.07 4.87
CA GLU A 438 -23.84 25.65 5.97
C GLU A 438 -24.49 24.52 6.76
N TYR A 439 -23.69 23.54 7.17
CA TYR A 439 -24.18 22.44 8.01
C TYR A 439 -24.52 22.95 9.41
N VAL A 440 -25.67 22.53 9.94
CA VAL A 440 -26.10 22.86 11.31
C VAL A 440 -25.87 21.66 12.20
N GLU A 441 -24.95 21.80 13.15
CA GLU A 441 -24.60 20.73 14.08
C GLU A 441 -25.76 20.46 15.05
N THR A 442 -26.26 19.22 15.02
CA THR A 442 -27.42 18.76 15.79
C THR A 442 -27.24 17.28 16.13
N ILE A 443 -28.14 16.72 16.95
CA ILE A 443 -28.23 15.26 17.14
C ILE A 443 -28.99 14.69 15.94
N PRO A 444 -28.29 14.06 14.97
CA PRO A 444 -28.89 13.74 13.69
C PRO A 444 -29.55 12.35 13.69
N ASP A 445 -29.30 11.53 14.70
CA ASP A 445 -29.66 10.12 14.71
C ASP A 445 -31.18 9.89 14.71
N CYS A 446 -31.63 9.04 13.79
CA CYS A 446 -33.04 8.70 13.60
C CYS A 446 -33.18 7.26 13.10
N GLU A 447 -34.30 6.62 13.38
CA GLU A 447 -34.67 5.38 12.69
C GLU A 447 -35.39 5.70 11.38
N LEU A 448 -34.86 5.22 10.27
CA LEU A 448 -35.47 5.39 8.96
C LEU A 448 -35.90 4.04 8.38
N ILE A 449 -37.08 4.00 7.76
CA ILE A 449 -37.61 2.80 7.12
C ILE A 449 -37.43 2.95 5.62
N PRO A 450 -36.70 2.03 4.95
CA PRO A 450 -36.62 1.98 3.50
C PRO A 450 -37.98 2.12 2.82
N ASN A 451 -38.07 2.99 1.82
CA ASN A 451 -39.27 3.24 1.03
C ASN A 451 -40.46 3.86 1.77
N GLN A 452 -40.30 4.26 3.04
CA GLN A 452 -41.34 4.91 3.81
C GLN A 452 -41.52 6.38 3.38
N MET A 453 -42.77 6.84 3.35
CA MET A 453 -43.11 8.26 3.21
C MET A 453 -43.01 8.95 4.57
N TYR A 454 -42.30 10.07 4.60
CA TYR A 454 -42.17 10.94 5.75
C TYR A 454 -42.78 12.30 5.47
N LYS A 455 -43.27 12.95 6.53
CA LYS A 455 -43.67 14.35 6.54
C LYS A 455 -42.78 15.12 7.51
N LEU A 456 -42.57 16.39 7.21
CA LEU A 456 -41.84 17.30 8.07
C LEU A 456 -42.82 18.36 8.58
N SER A 457 -42.86 18.55 9.90
CA SER A 457 -43.44 19.73 10.52
C SER A 457 -42.32 20.65 10.98
N ALA A 458 -42.55 21.95 10.83
CA ALA A 458 -41.63 22.98 11.26
C ALA A 458 -42.40 24.22 11.71
N GLU A 459 -42.04 24.81 12.84
CA GLU A 459 -42.63 26.06 13.33
C GLU A 459 -41.58 26.96 13.98
N PRO A 460 -41.53 28.29 13.70
CA PRO A 460 -42.36 29.06 12.77
C PRO A 460 -41.79 29.11 11.34
N ILE A 461 -42.65 28.98 10.32
CA ILE A 461 -42.27 28.87 8.90
C ILE A 461 -43.22 29.64 7.98
N THR A 462 -42.80 29.82 6.72
CA THR A 462 -43.67 30.28 5.62
C THR A 462 -44.23 29.12 4.80
N PHE A 463 -43.39 28.14 4.42
CA PHE A 463 -43.83 26.92 3.74
C PHE A 463 -42.78 25.80 3.83
N ILE A 464 -43.22 24.57 3.58
CA ILE A 464 -42.37 23.37 3.41
C ILE A 464 -42.67 22.77 2.03
N GLN A 465 -41.64 22.32 1.32
CA GLN A 465 -41.81 21.52 0.11
C GLN A 465 -40.80 20.36 0.05
N PRO A 466 -41.19 19.18 -0.47
CA PRO A 466 -42.56 18.76 -0.72
C PRO A 466 -43.35 18.55 0.60
N GLU A 467 -44.67 18.34 0.52
CA GLU A 467 -45.50 18.01 1.70
C GLU A 467 -45.06 16.68 2.36
N SER A 468 -44.69 15.71 1.53
CA SER A 468 -44.15 14.44 1.97
C SER A 468 -43.05 13.96 1.03
N SER A 469 -42.09 13.23 1.58
CA SER A 469 -40.91 12.75 0.86
C SER A 469 -40.65 11.29 1.19
N LYS A 470 -40.33 10.49 0.17
CA LYS A 470 -40.02 9.07 0.33
C LYS A 470 -38.55 8.92 0.69
N PHE A 471 -38.24 8.16 1.75
CA PHE A 471 -36.86 7.77 2.02
C PHE A 471 -36.44 6.67 1.02
N VAL A 472 -35.82 7.08 -0.08
CA VAL A 472 -35.26 6.21 -1.11
C VAL A 472 -33.82 6.59 -1.35
N ASN A 473 -32.87 5.79 -0.90
CA ASN A 473 -31.49 5.95 -1.37
C ASN A 473 -30.68 4.65 -1.32
N PHE A 474 -31.06 3.65 -2.12
CA PHE A 474 -30.30 2.41 -2.24
C PHE A 474 -29.39 2.38 -3.47
N SER A 475 -29.48 3.36 -4.37
CA SER A 475 -28.78 3.34 -5.66
C SER A 475 -27.70 4.42 -5.79
N ASP A 476 -27.76 5.53 -5.04
CA ASP A 476 -26.85 6.65 -5.22
C ASP A 476 -26.20 7.13 -3.92
N TYR A 477 -25.08 6.47 -3.59
CA TYR A 477 -24.22 6.82 -2.44
C TYR A 477 -23.39 8.09 -2.65
N ASN A 478 -23.55 8.78 -3.78
CA ASN A 478 -22.79 9.96 -4.15
C ASN A 478 -23.67 11.20 -4.36
N ASN A 479 -24.99 11.05 -4.45
CA ASN A 479 -25.91 12.16 -4.62
C ASN A 479 -26.83 12.36 -3.41
N PHE A 480 -26.48 13.33 -2.57
CA PHE A 480 -27.20 13.64 -1.34
C PHE A 480 -28.27 14.71 -1.60
N LEU A 481 -29.44 14.35 -2.13
CA LEU A 481 -30.53 15.30 -2.36
C LEU A 481 -31.26 15.62 -1.04
N ALA A 482 -31.79 16.85 -0.93
CA ALA A 482 -32.65 17.19 0.20
C ALA A 482 -34.01 16.51 0.04
N SER A 483 -34.48 15.95 1.15
CA SER A 483 -35.82 15.38 1.25
C SER A 483 -36.87 16.47 1.43
N PHE A 484 -36.51 17.58 2.09
CA PHE A 484 -37.37 18.74 2.31
C PHE A 484 -36.58 20.05 2.21
N GLN A 485 -37.26 21.10 1.76
CA GLN A 485 -36.86 22.49 1.91
C GLN A 485 -37.89 23.20 2.78
N VAL A 486 -37.41 23.91 3.79
CA VAL A 486 -38.22 24.70 4.73
C VAL A 486 -37.88 26.17 4.54
N GLN A 487 -38.87 26.99 4.25
CA GLN A 487 -38.73 28.44 4.21
C GLN A 487 -39.10 29.02 5.58
N LEU A 488 -38.15 29.64 6.25
CA LEU A 488 -38.37 30.26 7.57
C LEU A 488 -39.12 31.59 7.43
N ALA A 489 -39.92 31.93 8.44
CA ALA A 489 -40.54 33.24 8.56
C ALA A 489 -39.48 34.35 8.78
N ALA A 490 -39.90 35.62 8.79
CA ALA A 490 -38.99 36.72 9.16
C ALA A 490 -38.60 36.62 10.65
N ASP A 491 -37.37 37.04 10.98
CA ASP A 491 -36.86 37.18 12.36
C ASP A 491 -36.87 35.90 13.21
N VAL A 492 -36.90 34.73 12.58
CA VAL A 492 -36.88 33.43 13.28
C VAL A 492 -35.51 33.15 13.87
N ARG A 493 -35.42 33.12 15.20
CA ARG A 493 -34.22 32.73 15.95
C ARG A 493 -34.25 31.28 16.41
N ARG A 494 -35.43 30.66 16.44
CA ARG A 494 -35.65 29.31 16.91
C ARG A 494 -36.71 28.65 16.06
N VAL A 495 -36.41 27.47 15.54
CA VAL A 495 -37.36 26.64 14.81
C VAL A 495 -37.39 25.24 15.43
N GLU A 496 -38.60 24.72 15.67
CA GLU A 496 -38.79 23.32 16.04
C GLU A 496 -39.09 22.51 14.78
N LEU A 497 -38.36 21.42 14.58
CA LEU A 497 -38.51 20.48 13.48
C LEU A 497 -38.98 19.13 14.02
N GLN A 498 -39.96 18.52 13.36
CA GLN A 498 -40.45 17.18 13.68
C GLN A 498 -40.60 16.37 12.40
N LEU A 499 -39.87 15.25 12.33
CA LEU A 499 -40.05 14.26 11.28
C LEU A 499 -41.10 13.25 11.71
N MET A 500 -42.10 13.04 10.88
CA MET A 500 -43.26 12.19 11.17
C MET A 500 -43.41 11.11 10.10
N ARG A 501 -43.81 9.92 10.55
CA ARG A 501 -44.24 8.83 9.65
C ARG A 501 -45.74 8.58 9.83
N SER A 502 -46.44 8.32 8.74
CA SER A 502 -47.83 7.84 8.80
C SER A 502 -47.84 6.34 9.11
N VAL A 503 -48.51 5.94 10.18
CA VAL A 503 -48.74 4.54 10.56
C VAL A 503 -50.21 4.21 10.28
N THR A 504 -50.46 3.21 9.44
CA THR A 504 -51.80 2.62 9.27
C THR A 504 -51.99 1.54 10.35
N PRO A 505 -52.89 1.72 11.33
CA PRO A 505 -52.94 0.85 12.51
C PRO A 505 -53.29 -0.61 12.17
N LEU A 506 -54.04 -0.88 11.10
CA LEU A 506 -54.46 -2.22 10.69
C LEU A 506 -54.70 -2.26 9.16
N PRO A 507 -54.03 -3.14 8.39
CA PRO A 507 -54.17 -3.17 6.93
C PRO A 507 -55.56 -3.56 6.42
N LEU A 508 -56.39 -4.24 7.25
CA LEU A 508 -57.72 -4.71 6.86
C LEU A 508 -58.86 -3.72 7.16
N ILE A 509 -58.64 -2.73 8.03
CA ILE A 509 -59.70 -1.80 8.50
C ILE A 509 -59.22 -0.35 8.61
N GLY A 510 -58.06 -0.04 8.01
CA GLY A 510 -57.39 1.27 8.12
C GLY A 510 -58.15 2.48 7.56
N TRP A 511 -59.32 2.27 6.94
CA TRP A 511 -60.24 3.34 6.54
C TRP A 511 -61.12 3.86 7.70
N LEU A 512 -61.27 3.10 8.80
CA LEU A 512 -62.07 3.49 9.97
C LEU A 512 -61.33 4.37 10.98
N PHE A 513 -60.01 4.26 11.02
CA PHE A 513 -59.15 5.03 11.91
C PHE A 513 -58.16 5.77 11.02
N GLY A 514 -58.32 7.09 10.87
CA GLY A 514 -57.42 7.90 10.05
C GLY A 514 -55.94 7.61 10.34
N SER A 515 -55.07 7.86 9.35
CA SER A 515 -53.63 7.65 9.50
C SER A 515 -53.10 8.35 10.74
N ILE A 516 -52.46 7.61 11.65
CA ILE A 516 -51.86 8.19 12.84
C ILE A 516 -50.45 8.63 12.45
N GLU A 517 -50.16 9.92 12.58
CA GLU A 517 -48.81 10.44 12.40
C GLU A 517 -48.00 10.23 13.69
N SER A 518 -46.87 9.55 13.58
CA SER A 518 -45.96 9.26 14.68
C SER A 518 -44.67 10.04 14.46
N VAL A 519 -44.31 10.88 15.44
CA VAL A 519 -43.02 11.61 15.45
C VAL A 519 -41.90 10.59 15.66
N VAL A 520 -40.95 10.55 14.73
CA VAL A 520 -39.78 9.65 14.79
C VAL A 520 -38.49 10.39 15.12
N TRP A 521 -38.47 11.70 14.90
CA TRP A 521 -37.34 12.57 15.22
C TRP A 521 -37.83 13.98 15.49
N ARG A 522 -37.19 14.66 16.44
CA ARG A 522 -37.51 16.05 16.81
C ARG A 522 -36.21 16.77 17.12
N GLN A 523 -36.09 18.00 16.64
CA GLN A 523 -34.98 18.87 16.99
C GLN A 523 -35.40 20.32 17.06
N VAL A 524 -34.83 21.03 18.04
CA VAL A 524 -34.94 22.48 18.13
C VAL A 524 -33.64 23.08 17.61
N VAL A 525 -33.73 23.89 16.56
CA VAL A 525 -32.58 24.56 15.95
C VAL A 525 -32.58 26.02 16.36
N GLN A 526 -31.45 26.47 16.90
CA GLN A 526 -31.19 27.89 17.09
C GLN A 526 -30.53 28.43 15.83
N MET A 527 -31.14 29.44 15.23
CA MET A 527 -30.53 30.17 14.13
C MET A 527 -29.61 31.20 14.77
N GLU A 528 -28.29 31.09 14.54
CA GLU A 528 -27.34 32.09 15.04
C GLU A 528 -27.79 33.47 14.56
N GLY A 529 -28.10 34.34 15.52
CA GLY A 529 -28.39 35.74 15.25
C GLY A 529 -27.07 36.44 14.94
N GLN A 530 -27.08 37.26 13.87
CA GLN A 530 -26.06 38.29 13.72
C GLN A 530 -26.03 39.24 14.91
#